data_AF-Q9N4E7-F1
#
_entry.id   AF-Q9N4E7-F1
#
_cell.length_a   1.000
_cell.length_b   1.000
_cell.length_c   1.000
_cell.angle_alpha   90.00
_cell.angle_beta   90.00
_cell.angle_gamma   90.00
#
_symmetry.space_group_name_H-M   'P 1'
#
loop_
_entity.id
_entity.type
_entity.pdbx_description
1 polymer ?
#
loop_
_entity_poly.entity_id
_entity_poly.type
_entity_poly.pdbx_seq_one_letter_code
_entity_poly.pdbx_strand_id
1 'polypeptide(L)'
;MDYDSKKLEEARKQTIRWEAWKREEVEARQRGLEFKMYWEKRHKEDRDAWRLKDFANAIDKMSRAGYKGKHGDFEVPAERYEELNALYMQATVGDYDGNTALKCGQYWKKHSGKTQIEAIREYIKLTNQTLTKYGWNPPEGWV
;
A
#
# COMPACT_ATOMS: atom_id res chain seq x y z
N MET A 1 33.14 0.13 61.05
CA MET A 1 32.73 1.26 60.19
C MET A 1 32.02 2.28 61.04
N ASP A 2 32.52 3.51 61.04
CA ASP A 2 31.91 4.65 61.72
C ASP A 2 30.52 4.93 61.14
N TYR A 3 29.60 5.45 61.97
CA TYR A 3 28.24 5.83 61.56
C TYR A 3 28.27 6.77 60.35
N ASP A 4 29.20 7.72 60.33
CA ASP A 4 29.38 8.67 59.23
C ASP A 4 29.84 7.99 57.93
N SER A 5 30.71 6.98 58.03
CA SER A 5 31.14 6.21 56.85
C SER A 5 29.98 5.43 56.21
N LYS A 6 29.06 4.89 57.03
CA LYS A 6 27.88 4.17 56.54
C LYS A 6 26.91 5.12 55.83
N LYS A 7 26.68 6.31 56.40
CA LYS A 7 25.84 7.35 55.78
C LYS A 7 26.41 7.82 54.43
N LEU A 8 27.73 8.01 54.35
CA LEU A 8 28.39 8.42 53.10
C LEU A 8 28.26 7.33 52.01
N GLU A 9 28.41 6.06 52.39
CA GLU A 9 28.25 4.93 51.47
C GLU A 9 26.80 4.81 50.98
N GLU A 10 25.83 4.98 51.88
CA GLU A 10 24.42 4.97 51.53
C GLU A 10 24.06 6.13 50.59
N ALA A 11 24.53 7.35 50.87
CA ALA A 11 24.36 8.49 49.98
C ALA A 11 24.93 8.22 48.58
N ARG A 12 26.13 7.63 48.49
CA ARG A 12 26.72 7.22 47.21
C ARG A 12 25.86 6.20 46.47
N LYS A 13 25.33 5.19 47.17
CA LYS A 13 24.42 4.19 46.56
C LYS A 13 23.14 4.83 46.04
N GLN A 14 22.58 5.81 46.76
CA GLN A 14 21.39 6.54 46.30
C GLN A 14 21.69 7.39 45.06
N THR A 15 22.85 8.06 45.01
CA THR A 15 23.28 8.79 43.82
C THR A 15 23.40 7.88 42.60
N ILE A 16 24.07 6.72 42.74
CA ILE A 16 24.21 5.74 41.65
C ILE A 16 22.84 5.25 41.16
N ARG A 17 21.92 4.93 42.08
CA ARG A 17 20.54 4.52 41.72
C ARG A 17 19.80 5.60 40.96
N TRP A 18 19.92 6.84 41.38
CA TRP A 18 19.27 7.97 40.74
C TRP A 18 19.85 8.25 39.34
N GLU A 19 21.17 8.14 39.17
CA GLU A 19 21.83 8.27 37.86
C GLU A 19 21.44 7.14 36.90
N ALA A 20 21.35 5.90 37.40
CA ALA A 20 20.85 4.76 36.64
C ALA A 20 19.39 4.96 36.21
N TRP A 21 18.52 5.36 37.14
CA TRP A 21 17.12 5.66 36.86
C TRP A 21 16.96 6.74 35.79
N LYS A 22 17.76 7.82 35.84
CA LYS A 22 17.75 8.86 34.80
C LYS A 22 18.14 8.34 33.42
N ARG A 23 19.13 7.44 33.36
CA ARG A 23 19.54 6.81 32.11
C ARG A 23 18.41 5.94 31.55
N GLU A 24 17.82 5.10 32.40
CA GLU A 24 16.69 4.26 32.05
C GLU A 24 15.48 5.08 31.58
N GLU A 25 15.22 6.22 32.21
CA GLU A 25 14.15 7.14 31.80
C GLU A 25 14.38 7.68 30.38
N VAL A 26 15.60 8.12 30.06
CA VAL A 26 15.96 8.59 28.71
C VAL A 26 15.85 7.46 27.69
N GLU A 27 16.36 6.28 28.00
CA GLU A 27 16.26 5.09 27.14
C GLU A 27 14.80 4.66 26.93
N ALA A 28 13.95 4.74 27.96
CA ALA A 28 12.53 4.42 27.86
C ALA A 28 11.79 5.44 26.96
N ARG A 29 12.11 6.73 27.07
CA ARG A 29 11.56 7.77 26.18
C ARG A 29 11.98 7.54 24.73
N GLN A 30 13.25 7.22 24.49
CA GLN A 30 13.77 6.93 23.16
C GLN A 30 13.10 5.68 22.56
N ARG A 31 12.98 4.59 23.32
CA ARG A 31 12.23 3.39 22.92
C ARG A 31 10.76 3.70 22.61
N GLY A 32 10.14 4.60 23.36
CA GLY A 32 8.78 5.07 23.09
C GLY A 32 8.64 5.77 21.73
N LEU A 33 9.60 6.61 21.36
CA LEU A 33 9.64 7.26 20.05
C LEU A 33 9.87 6.26 18.91
N GLU A 34 10.80 5.33 19.09
CA GLU A 34 11.09 4.26 18.12
C GLU A 34 9.87 3.38 17.88
N PHE A 35 9.16 3.00 18.96
CA PHE A 35 7.94 2.21 18.87
C PHE A 35 6.82 2.95 18.14
N LYS A 36 6.66 4.26 18.38
CA LYS A 36 5.71 5.10 17.65
C LYS A 36 6.03 5.14 16.15
N MET A 37 7.29 5.39 15.79
CA MET A 37 7.74 5.41 14.38
C MET A 37 7.51 4.05 13.70
N TYR A 38 7.79 2.95 14.40
CA TYR A 38 7.52 1.60 13.93
C TYR A 38 6.03 1.40 13.59
N TRP A 39 5.13 1.76 14.51
CA TRP A 39 3.68 1.62 14.28
C TRP A 39 3.15 2.51 13.17
N GLU A 40 3.63 3.75 13.07
CA GLU A 40 3.25 4.65 11.97
C GLU A 40 3.69 4.11 10.61
N LYS A 41 4.90 3.56 10.52
CA LYS A 41 5.40 2.89 9.31
C LYS A 41 4.54 1.67 8.98
N ARG A 42 4.24 0.82 9.97
CA ARG A 42 3.42 -0.38 9.78
C ARG A 42 2.02 -0.05 9.27
N HIS A 43 1.36 0.96 9.84
CA HIS A 43 0.04 1.41 9.37
C HIS A 43 0.05 2.00 7.96
N LYS A 44 1.17 2.59 7.51
CA LYS A 44 1.33 3.02 6.12
C LYS A 44 1.47 1.80 5.20
N GLU A 45 2.40 0.89 5.53
CA GLU A 45 2.64 -0.33 4.76
C GLU A 45 1.40 -1.22 4.67
N ASP A 46 0.66 -1.43 5.75
CA ASP A 46 -0.58 -2.22 5.74
C ASP A 46 -1.60 -1.59 4.79
N ARG A 47 -1.78 -0.27 4.82
CA ARG A 47 -2.69 0.43 3.88
C ARG A 47 -2.27 0.25 2.43
N ASP A 48 -0.97 0.25 2.14
CA ASP A 48 -0.45 0.03 0.79
C ASP A 48 -0.56 -1.44 0.36
N ALA A 49 -0.35 -2.39 1.28
CA ALA A 49 -0.53 -3.82 1.03
C ALA A 49 -1.99 -4.15 0.68
N TRP A 50 -2.96 -3.57 1.40
CA TRP A 50 -4.38 -3.71 1.06
C TRP A 50 -4.72 -3.16 -0.33
N ARG A 51 -4.11 -2.02 -0.72
CA ARG A 51 -4.30 -1.45 -2.07
C ARG A 51 -3.75 -2.35 -3.17
N LEU A 52 -2.58 -2.96 -2.95
CA LEU A 52 -1.99 -3.90 -3.90
C LEU A 52 -2.85 -5.16 -4.05
N LYS A 53 -3.43 -5.66 -2.96
CA LYS A 53 -4.40 -6.76 -2.99
C LYS A 53 -5.65 -6.40 -3.80
N ASP A 54 -6.23 -5.23 -3.56
CA ASP A 54 -7.42 -4.77 -4.30
C ASP A 54 -7.11 -4.54 -5.78
N PHE A 55 -5.91 -4.04 -6.08
CA PHE A 55 -5.41 -3.88 -7.44
C PHE A 55 -5.29 -5.23 -8.16
N ALA A 56 -4.67 -6.23 -7.53
CA ALA A 56 -4.57 -7.58 -8.08
C ALA A 56 -5.95 -8.20 -8.34
N ASN A 57 -6.89 -8.03 -7.41
CA ASN A 57 -8.27 -8.48 -7.58
C ASN A 57 -8.99 -7.77 -8.73
N ALA A 58 -8.75 -6.47 -8.91
CA ALA A 58 -9.31 -5.71 -10.03
C ALA A 58 -8.78 -6.23 -11.38
N ILE A 59 -7.48 -6.48 -11.49
CA ILE A 59 -6.85 -7.06 -12.69
C ILE A 59 -7.44 -8.44 -12.99
N ASP A 60 -7.54 -9.29 -11.96
CA ASP A 60 -8.10 -10.64 -12.07
C ASP A 60 -9.58 -10.64 -12.48
N LYS A 61 -10.38 -9.66 -12.03
CA LYS A 61 -11.76 -9.53 -12.51
C LYS A 61 -11.82 -8.99 -13.94
N MET A 62 -10.95 -8.04 -14.29
CA MET A 62 -10.91 -7.47 -15.64
C MET A 62 -10.50 -8.49 -16.71
N SER A 63 -9.66 -9.47 -16.38
CA SER A 63 -9.30 -10.57 -17.30
C SER A 63 -10.51 -11.41 -17.71
N ARG A 64 -11.57 -11.41 -16.87
CA ARG A 64 -12.84 -12.11 -17.09
C ARG A 64 -14.00 -11.14 -17.34
N ALA A 65 -13.68 -9.88 -17.66
CA ALA A 65 -14.69 -8.89 -17.96
C ALA A 65 -15.42 -9.22 -19.27
N GLY A 66 -16.67 -8.82 -19.31
CA GLY A 66 -17.62 -9.19 -20.36
C GLY A 66 -18.42 -10.40 -19.94
N TYR A 67 -19.74 -10.23 -19.87
CA TYR A 67 -20.67 -11.29 -19.56
C TYR A 67 -21.04 -12.05 -20.83
N LYS A 68 -20.93 -13.38 -20.80
CA LYS A 68 -21.45 -14.26 -21.86
C LYS A 68 -22.37 -15.27 -21.21
N GLY A 69 -23.66 -15.21 -21.51
CA GLY A 69 -24.62 -16.06 -20.82
C GLY A 69 -26.07 -15.90 -21.28
N LYS A 70 -26.99 -16.50 -20.52
CA LYS A 70 -28.43 -16.56 -20.86
C LYS A 70 -29.08 -15.19 -21.02
N HIS A 71 -28.52 -14.16 -20.36
CA HIS A 71 -29.04 -12.79 -20.39
C HIS A 71 -28.41 -11.90 -21.46
N GLY A 72 -27.66 -12.49 -22.40
CA GLY A 72 -27.01 -11.78 -23.50
C GLY A 72 -25.48 -11.81 -23.40
N ASP A 73 -24.84 -11.33 -24.47
CA ASP A 73 -23.39 -11.20 -24.56
C ASP A 73 -23.02 -9.71 -24.52
N PHE A 74 -22.24 -9.32 -23.51
CA PHE A 74 -21.77 -7.95 -23.32
C PHE A 74 -20.25 -7.95 -23.38
N GLU A 75 -19.70 -7.47 -24.50
CA GLU A 75 -18.25 -7.38 -24.67
C GLU A 75 -17.72 -6.00 -24.26
N VAL A 76 -16.57 -6.00 -23.60
CA VAL A 76 -15.88 -4.76 -23.24
C VAL A 76 -15.17 -4.19 -24.47
N PRO A 77 -15.36 -2.91 -24.81
CA PRO A 77 -14.67 -2.29 -25.94
C PRO A 77 -13.15 -2.34 -25.80
N ALA A 78 -12.44 -2.58 -26.91
CA ALA A 78 -10.98 -2.66 -26.94
C ALA A 78 -10.29 -1.42 -26.33
N GLU A 79 -10.83 -0.22 -26.60
CA GLU A 79 -10.34 1.04 -26.05
C GLU A 79 -10.31 1.05 -24.50
N ARG A 80 -11.28 0.39 -23.85
CA ARG A 80 -11.31 0.31 -22.39
C ARG A 80 -10.16 -0.53 -21.85
N TYR A 81 -9.79 -1.60 -22.54
CA TYR A 81 -8.61 -2.38 -22.18
C TYR A 81 -7.32 -1.57 -22.38
N GLU A 82 -7.25 -0.72 -23.41
CA GLU A 82 -6.09 0.15 -23.63
C GLU A 82 -5.93 1.19 -22.53
N GLU A 83 -7.02 1.82 -22.08
CA GLU A 83 -7.02 2.74 -20.93
C GLU A 83 -6.58 2.03 -19.64
N LEU A 84 -7.15 0.85 -19.35
CA LEU A 84 -6.79 0.07 -18.17
C LEU A 84 -5.33 -0.40 -18.24
N ASN A 85 -4.86 -0.84 -19.40
CA ASN A 85 -3.47 -1.22 -19.60
C ASN A 85 -2.53 -0.03 -19.41
N ALA A 86 -2.90 1.18 -19.84
CA ALA A 86 -2.13 2.38 -19.56
C ALA A 86 -2.02 2.69 -18.06
N LEU A 87 -3.12 2.56 -17.32
CA LEU A 87 -3.11 2.70 -15.86
C LEU A 87 -2.28 1.61 -15.18
N TYR A 88 -2.33 0.38 -15.69
CA TYR A 88 -1.50 -0.73 -15.21
C TYR A 88 -0.02 -0.44 -15.43
N MET A 89 0.37 0.05 -16.62
CA MET A 89 1.74 0.46 -16.91
C MET A 89 2.19 1.61 -15.99
N GLN A 90 1.35 2.63 -15.77
CA GLN A 90 1.67 3.71 -14.84
C GLN A 90 1.86 3.21 -13.40
N ALA A 91 1.04 2.24 -12.96
CA ALA A 91 1.13 1.67 -11.61
C ALA A 91 2.34 0.74 -11.41
N THR A 92 2.85 0.11 -12.46
CA THR A 92 3.90 -0.93 -12.37
C THR A 92 5.27 -0.45 -12.84
N VAL A 93 5.31 0.35 -13.90
CA VAL A 93 6.53 0.88 -14.52
C VAL A 93 6.78 2.33 -14.14
N GLY A 94 5.72 3.12 -13.95
CA GLY A 94 5.80 4.56 -13.73
C GLY A 94 5.57 5.32 -15.02
N ASP A 95 6.22 6.47 -15.19
CA ASP A 95 5.98 7.36 -16.32
C ASP A 95 6.34 6.72 -17.67
N TYR A 96 5.59 7.09 -18.70
CA TYR A 96 5.78 6.65 -20.08
C TYR A 96 7.24 6.76 -20.53
N ASP A 97 7.79 5.63 -20.98
CA ASP A 97 9.22 5.44 -21.29
C ASP A 97 9.62 5.82 -22.72
N GLY A 98 8.66 6.21 -23.57
CA GLY A 98 8.91 6.46 -25.00
C GLY A 98 8.44 5.34 -25.92
N ASN A 99 8.06 4.17 -25.41
CA ASN A 99 7.74 3.00 -26.22
C ASN A 99 6.46 3.16 -27.08
N THR A 100 6.66 3.42 -28.37
CA THR A 100 5.58 3.61 -29.35
C THR A 100 4.96 2.31 -29.86
N ALA A 101 5.53 1.15 -29.55
CA ALA A 101 5.00 -0.15 -29.98
C ALA A 101 3.78 -0.59 -29.17
N LEU A 102 3.58 -0.02 -27.97
CA LEU A 102 2.44 -0.34 -27.11
C LEU A 102 1.19 0.39 -27.56
N LYS A 103 0.10 -0.35 -27.80
CA LYS A 103 -1.22 0.21 -28.18
C LYS A 103 -1.74 1.21 -27.15
N CYS A 104 -1.53 0.93 -25.86
CA CYS A 104 -1.91 1.83 -24.77
C CYS A 104 -1.00 3.06 -24.62
N GLY A 105 0.07 3.21 -25.42
CA GLY A 105 1.07 4.26 -25.25
C GLY A 105 0.49 5.67 -25.31
N GLN A 106 -0.55 5.90 -26.13
CA GLN A 106 -1.24 7.20 -26.17
C GLN A 106 -1.98 7.52 -24.87
N TYR A 107 -2.54 6.52 -24.20
CA TYR A 107 -3.19 6.67 -22.89
C TYR A 107 -2.16 6.76 -21.76
N TRP A 108 -1.08 5.99 -21.83
CA TRP A 108 -0.03 6.00 -20.81
C TRP A 108 0.65 7.37 -20.71
N LYS A 109 0.92 8.04 -21.84
CA LYS A 109 1.38 9.44 -21.87
C LYS A 109 0.48 10.41 -21.10
N LYS A 110 -0.84 10.18 -21.06
CA LYS A 110 -1.81 11.03 -20.34
C LYS A 110 -1.74 10.81 -18.82
N HIS A 111 -1.07 9.76 -18.37
CA HIS A 111 -0.95 9.41 -16.96
C HIS A 111 0.42 9.75 -16.38
N SER A 112 1.35 10.26 -17.19
CA SER A 112 2.64 10.77 -16.72
C SER A 112 2.48 11.79 -15.60
N GLY A 113 3.27 11.63 -14.54
CA GLY A 113 3.20 12.41 -13.31
C GLY A 113 2.22 11.86 -12.26
N LYS A 114 1.38 10.88 -12.58
CA LYS A 114 0.56 10.20 -11.57
C LYS A 114 1.41 9.27 -10.73
N THR A 115 1.20 9.32 -9.41
CA THR A 115 1.81 8.36 -8.49
C THR A 115 1.23 6.96 -8.72
N GLN A 116 1.98 5.93 -8.30
CA GLN A 116 1.51 4.54 -8.32
C GLN A 116 0.15 4.39 -7.62
N ILE A 117 -0.05 5.02 -6.47
CA ILE A 117 -1.30 4.92 -5.69
C ILE A 117 -2.47 5.56 -6.45
N GLU A 118 -2.26 6.68 -7.13
CA GLU A 118 -3.29 7.32 -7.95
C GLU A 118 -3.67 6.45 -9.15
N ALA A 119 -2.66 5.89 -9.84
CA ALA A 119 -2.89 4.97 -10.95
C ALA A 119 -3.69 3.73 -10.52
N ILE A 120 -3.34 3.13 -9.37
CA ILE A 120 -4.09 2.00 -8.79
C ILE A 120 -5.55 2.37 -8.49
N ARG A 121 -5.77 3.52 -7.83
CA ARG A 121 -7.14 3.99 -7.49
C ARG A 121 -7.99 4.18 -8.73
N GLU A 122 -7.42 4.78 -9.76
CA GLU A 122 -8.12 5.02 -11.02
C GLU A 122 -8.38 3.73 -11.78
N TYR A 123 -7.43 2.80 -11.78
CA TYR A 123 -7.61 1.46 -12.35
C TYR A 123 -8.79 0.74 -11.69
N ILE A 124 -8.84 0.72 -10.35
CA ILE A 124 -9.92 0.08 -9.58
C ILE A 124 -11.26 0.76 -9.88
N LYS A 125 -11.29 2.10 -9.91
CA LYS A 125 -12.50 2.87 -10.25
C LYS A 125 -13.02 2.51 -11.64
N LEU A 126 -12.13 2.51 -12.64
CA LEU A 126 -12.47 2.24 -14.02
C LEU A 126 -12.88 0.78 -14.24
N THR A 127 -12.22 -0.14 -13.53
CA THR A 127 -12.62 -1.56 -13.46
C THR A 127 -14.04 -1.69 -12.96
N ASN A 128 -14.37 -1.13 -11.78
CA ASN A 128 -15.70 -1.24 -11.21
C ASN A 128 -16.79 -0.66 -12.14
N GLN A 129 -16.52 0.46 -12.79
CA GLN A 129 -17.42 1.04 -13.79
C GLN A 129 -17.62 0.11 -15.00
N THR A 130 -16.53 -0.48 -15.49
CA THR A 130 -16.55 -1.40 -16.64
C THR A 130 -17.31 -2.67 -16.31
N LEU A 131 -17.03 -3.29 -15.16
CA LEU A 131 -17.71 -4.50 -14.71
C LEU A 131 -19.18 -4.28 -14.41
N THR A 132 -19.57 -3.11 -13.88
CA THR A 132 -20.97 -2.76 -13.68
C THR A 132 -21.73 -2.68 -15.01
N LYS A 133 -21.06 -2.22 -16.08
CA LYS A 133 -21.69 -2.02 -17.39
C LYS A 133 -21.71 -3.28 -18.26
N TYR A 134 -20.61 -4.03 -18.30
CA TYR A 134 -20.44 -5.17 -19.21
C TYR A 134 -20.48 -6.52 -18.50
N GLY A 135 -20.56 -6.53 -17.17
CA GLY A 135 -20.48 -7.74 -16.38
C GLY A 135 -19.10 -8.39 -16.41
N TRP A 136 -19.02 -9.55 -15.75
CA TRP A 136 -17.86 -10.44 -15.74
C TRP A 136 -18.35 -11.86 -15.45
N ASN A 137 -17.54 -12.85 -15.80
CA ASN A 137 -17.85 -14.24 -15.52
C ASN A 137 -17.06 -14.75 -14.30
N PRO A 138 -17.71 -15.42 -13.33
CA PRO A 138 -17.00 -16.05 -12.22
C PRO A 138 -16.08 -17.17 -12.73
N PRO A 139 -15.03 -17.53 -11.96
CA PRO A 139 -14.17 -18.64 -12.33
C PRO A 139 -14.93 -19.97 -12.37
N GLU A 140 -14.42 -20.92 -13.15
CA GLU A 140 -15.02 -22.26 -13.26
C GLU A 140 -15.13 -22.92 -11.87
N GLY A 141 -16.31 -23.49 -11.58
CA GLY A 141 -16.62 -24.12 -10.29
C GLY A 141 -17.18 -23.19 -9.20
N TRP A 142 -17.39 -21.90 -9.47
CA TRP A 142 -18.04 -20.96 -8.54
C TRP A 142 -19.58 -20.92 -8.62
N VAL A 143 -20.20 -21.86 -9.35
CA VAL A 143 -21.67 -21.98 -9.51
C VAL A 143 -22.13 -23.36 -9.08
#